data_AF-A0A2G6EIN6-F1
#
_entry.id   AF-A0A2G6EIN6-F1
#
_cell.length_a   1.000
_cell.length_b   1.000
_cell.length_c   1.000
_cell.angle_alpha   90.00
_cell.angle_beta   90.00
_cell.angle_gamma   90.00
#
_symmetry.space_group_name_H-M   'P 1'
#
loop_
_entity.id
_entity.type
_entity.pdbx_description
1 polymer ?
#
loop_
_entity_poly.entity_id
_entity_poly.type
_entity_poly.pdbx_seq_one_letter_code
_entity_poly.pdbx_strand_id
1 'polypeptide(L)'
;MNPGQNDPTFGISDYWINIQNQRINTLGRFALPRILPDEPFVLLEGGQKLSLYRGALQLDLSEAKLRFPNGHDAGVAQVQMLLSGQFPHDVAEGSPPLFAWHLQPAGIEVSGDVSLTINIPSLNGSYAHVPPDGTRVLLIGFDPQLKQLVPAGAGVIDGRQVHSSGELVLKSLDYLAYALVVGDQQEALADWEAGEMQSINQLFRELQEVR
;
A
#
# COMPACT_ATOMS: atom_id res chain seq x y z
N MET A 1 12.85 -10.97 12.12
CA MET A 1 13.86 -11.02 13.20
C MET A 1 14.32 -9.59 13.47
N ASN A 2 13.96 -9.02 14.63
CA ASN A 2 14.50 -7.79 15.24
C ASN A 2 13.82 -7.69 16.64
N PRO A 3 14.24 -8.50 17.63
CA PRO A 3 13.51 -8.64 18.88
C PRO A 3 13.48 -7.30 19.63
N GLY A 4 12.26 -6.79 19.87
CA GLY A 4 12.04 -5.51 20.52
C GLY A 4 12.25 -4.28 19.62
N GLN A 5 12.41 -4.43 18.30
CA GLN A 5 12.55 -3.31 17.35
C GLN A 5 13.74 -2.38 17.64
N ASN A 6 14.80 -2.91 18.25
CA ASN A 6 15.93 -2.11 18.74
C ASN A 6 16.88 -1.62 17.64
N ASP A 7 16.84 -2.24 16.45
CA ASP A 7 17.70 -1.88 15.33
C ASP A 7 16.88 -1.43 14.12
N PRO A 8 16.91 -0.15 13.73
CA PRO A 8 16.12 0.35 12.60
C PRO A 8 16.61 -0.19 11.25
N THR A 9 17.81 -0.77 11.17
CA THR A 9 18.37 -1.32 9.92
C THR A 9 17.85 -2.71 9.56
N PHE A 10 16.99 -3.30 10.39
CA PHE A 10 16.38 -4.61 10.14
C PHE A 10 14.86 -4.52 10.06
N GLY A 11 14.32 -4.99 8.94
CA GLY A 11 12.88 -5.11 8.71
C GLY A 11 12.26 -6.21 9.57
N ILE A 12 10.98 -6.06 9.86
CA ILE A 12 10.16 -7.07 10.55
C ILE A 12 9.13 -7.60 9.56
N SER A 13 8.84 -8.91 9.66
CA SER A 13 7.79 -9.55 8.90
C SER A 13 7.13 -10.59 9.79
N ASP A 14 5.80 -10.51 9.91
CA ASP A 14 5.01 -11.32 10.82
C ASP A 14 4.10 -12.29 10.06
N TYR A 15 4.26 -13.59 10.30
CA TYR A 15 3.49 -14.64 9.63
C TYR A 15 2.57 -15.36 10.62
N TRP A 16 1.31 -15.58 10.21
CA TRP A 16 0.43 -16.50 10.95
C TRP A 16 0.74 -17.92 10.49
N ILE A 17 1.04 -18.81 11.43
CA ILE A 17 1.35 -20.22 11.16
C ILE A 17 0.33 -21.07 11.93
N ASN A 18 -0.49 -21.81 11.19
CA ASN A 18 -1.37 -22.81 11.78
C ASN A 18 -0.58 -24.10 12.02
N ILE A 19 -0.53 -24.53 13.28
CA ILE A 19 0.16 -25.77 13.68
C ILE A 19 -0.89 -26.85 13.95
N GLN A 20 -0.84 -27.94 13.18
CA GLN A 20 -1.62 -29.14 13.45
C GLN A 20 -0.81 -30.13 14.29
N ASN A 21 -1.38 -30.60 15.39
CA ASN A 21 -0.76 -31.61 16.24
C ASN A 21 -0.64 -32.95 15.48
N GLN A 22 0.47 -33.66 15.67
CA GLN A 22 0.77 -34.97 15.06
C GLN A 22 0.84 -35.00 13.52
N ARG A 23 1.08 -33.85 12.87
CA ARG A 23 1.37 -33.77 11.42
C ARG A 23 2.64 -32.97 11.16
N ILE A 24 3.30 -33.25 10.04
CA ILE A 24 4.36 -32.38 9.53
C ILE A 24 3.71 -31.10 9.05
N ASN A 25 4.02 -29.99 9.73
CA ASN A 25 3.60 -28.66 9.32
C ASN A 25 4.67 -28.11 8.37
N THR A 26 4.35 -28.06 7.08
CA THR A 26 5.27 -27.50 6.09
C THR A 26 5.15 -25.99 6.12
N LEU A 27 6.17 -25.31 6.62
CA LEU A 27 6.31 -23.88 6.46
C LEU A 27 6.68 -23.59 5.01
N GLY A 28 5.92 -22.71 4.36
CA GLY A 28 6.27 -22.19 3.04
C GLY A 28 7.60 -21.43 3.07
N ARG A 29 8.09 -21.03 1.89
CA ARG A 29 9.22 -20.10 1.82
C ARG A 29 8.74 -18.71 2.19
N PHE A 30 9.35 -18.12 3.20
CA PHE A 30 9.16 -16.71 3.54
C PHE A 30 10.21 -15.89 2.80
N ALA A 31 9.77 -15.00 1.90
CA ALA A 31 10.64 -14.03 1.27
C ALA A 31 10.72 -12.79 2.18
N LEU A 32 11.88 -12.56 2.79
CA LEU A 32 12.16 -11.30 3.48
C LEU A 32 12.68 -10.30 2.45
N PRO A 33 12.01 -9.14 2.28
CA PRO A 33 12.53 -8.09 1.43
C PRO A 33 13.89 -7.63 1.96
N ARG A 34 14.91 -7.60 1.10
CA ARG A 34 16.24 -7.10 1.47
C ARG A 34 16.18 -5.58 1.56
N ILE A 35 16.51 -5.03 2.73
CA ILE A 35 16.71 -3.58 2.92
C ILE A 35 17.80 -3.10 1.97
N LEU A 36 17.49 -2.04 1.21
CA LEU A 36 18.45 -1.37 0.35
C LEU A 36 19.28 -0.42 1.24
N PRO A 37 20.58 -0.68 1.48
CA PRO A 37 21.37 0.12 2.42
C PRO A 37 21.58 1.57 1.98
N ASP A 38 21.38 1.86 0.69
CA ASP A 38 21.61 3.17 0.10
C ASP A 38 20.37 4.08 0.13
N GLU A 39 19.21 3.58 0.58
CA GLU A 39 18.00 4.39 0.70
C GLU A 39 17.86 4.95 2.11
N PRO A 40 17.67 6.27 2.27
CA PRO A 40 17.63 6.90 3.57
C PRO A 40 16.37 6.54 4.35
N PHE A 41 16.53 6.44 5.66
CA PHE A 41 15.39 6.47 6.58
C PHE A 41 14.88 7.90 6.71
N VAL A 42 13.55 8.06 6.69
CA VAL A 42 12.86 9.34 6.81
C VAL A 42 12.02 9.32 8.08
N LEU A 43 12.05 10.39 8.86
CA LEU A 43 11.15 10.54 10.01
C LEU A 43 9.71 10.70 9.49
N LEU A 44 8.81 9.79 9.88
CA LEU A 44 7.38 9.94 9.71
C LEU A 44 6.73 10.26 11.05
N GLU A 45 5.74 11.11 10.98
CA GLU A 45 4.85 11.56 12.05
C GLU A 45 3.58 12.09 11.37
N GLY A 46 2.47 12.13 12.11
CA GLY A 46 1.26 12.82 11.66
C GLY A 46 1.46 14.33 11.61
N GLY A 47 0.56 15.06 10.93
CA GLY A 47 0.60 16.52 10.87
C GLY A 47 1.55 17.12 9.82
N GLN A 48 2.07 16.32 8.88
CA GLN A 48 3.04 16.79 7.88
C GLN A 48 2.79 16.24 6.47
N LYS A 49 3.43 16.89 5.50
CA LYS A 49 3.53 16.42 4.10
C LYS A 49 4.94 15.94 3.83
N LEU A 50 5.06 14.79 3.20
CA LEU A 50 6.31 14.06 3.05
C LEU A 50 6.52 13.65 1.60
N SER A 51 7.77 13.75 1.17
CA SER A 51 8.25 13.24 -0.12
C SER A 51 9.23 12.12 0.15
N LEU A 52 8.85 10.90 -0.19
CA LEU A 52 9.54 9.66 0.10
C LEU A 52 10.15 9.08 -1.18
N TYR A 53 11.23 8.30 -1.05
CA TYR A 53 11.93 7.66 -2.17
C TYR A 53 12.19 8.62 -3.34
N ARG A 54 12.87 9.74 -3.05
CA ARG A 54 13.22 10.79 -4.04
C ARG A 54 11.98 11.35 -4.78
N GLY A 55 10.84 11.41 -4.08
CA GLY A 55 9.58 11.94 -4.56
C GLY A 55 8.71 10.94 -5.32
N ALA A 56 9.11 9.68 -5.40
CA ALA A 56 8.30 8.65 -6.05
C ALA A 56 7.01 8.33 -5.28
N LEU A 57 6.99 8.59 -3.99
CA LEU A 57 5.83 8.45 -3.12
C LEU A 57 5.69 9.73 -2.31
N GLN A 58 4.53 10.37 -2.35
CA GLN A 58 4.23 11.55 -1.55
C GLN A 58 3.00 11.27 -0.70
N LEU A 59 3.10 11.64 0.57
CA LEU A 59 2.03 11.48 1.55
C LEU A 59 1.68 12.84 2.14
N ASP A 60 0.39 13.16 2.15
CA ASP A 60 -0.16 14.21 2.99
C ASP A 60 -0.78 13.55 4.21
N LEU A 61 -0.13 13.73 5.36
CA LEU A 61 -0.55 13.21 6.66
C LEU A 61 -0.99 14.35 7.59
N SER A 62 -1.27 15.54 7.05
CA SER A 62 -1.59 16.73 7.85
C SER A 62 -2.79 16.53 8.79
N GLU A 63 -3.75 15.71 8.38
CA GLU A 63 -4.96 15.36 9.16
C GLU A 63 -4.94 13.90 9.65
N ALA A 64 -3.79 13.23 9.54
CA ALA A 64 -3.61 11.85 9.99
C ALA A 64 -2.80 11.76 11.29
N LYS A 65 -3.07 10.71 12.05
CA LYS A 65 -2.26 10.25 13.18
C LYS A 65 -1.62 8.93 12.84
N LEU A 66 -0.34 8.79 13.17
CA LEU A 66 0.39 7.55 13.02
C LEU A 66 0.56 6.89 14.38
N ARG A 67 0.64 5.57 14.38
CA ARG A 67 1.12 4.79 15.52
C ARG A 67 2.11 3.75 15.01
N PHE A 68 3.35 3.90 15.42
CA PHE A 68 4.42 2.97 15.09
C PHE A 68 4.29 1.68 15.90
N PRO A 69 4.93 0.59 15.45
CA PRO A 69 4.90 -0.71 16.14
C PRO A 69 5.46 -0.69 17.58
N ASN A 70 6.26 0.31 17.93
CA ASN A 70 6.79 0.55 19.28
C ASN A 70 5.83 1.36 20.17
N GLY A 71 4.66 1.75 19.64
CA GLY A 71 3.65 2.55 20.32
C GLY A 71 3.87 4.07 20.28
N HIS A 72 4.91 4.55 19.59
CA HIS A 72 5.15 5.98 19.42
C HIS A 72 4.37 6.56 18.22
N ASP A 73 4.06 7.85 18.29
CA ASP A 73 3.30 8.55 17.23
C ASP A 73 4.21 9.04 16.09
N ALA A 74 5.52 8.82 16.21
CA ALA A 74 6.55 9.18 15.26
C ALA A 74 7.65 8.11 15.25
N GLY A 75 8.32 7.96 14.10
CA GLY A 75 9.38 6.99 13.93
C GLY A 75 10.04 7.11 12.56
N VAL A 76 11.21 6.50 12.41
CA VAL A 76 11.90 6.48 11.12
C VAL A 76 11.40 5.33 10.27
N ALA A 77 11.20 5.59 8.98
CA ALA A 77 10.81 4.58 8.02
C ALA A 77 11.67 4.64 6.75
N GLN A 78 11.89 3.48 6.15
CA GLN A 78 12.47 3.33 4.82
C GLN A 78 11.37 2.91 3.85
N VAL A 79 11.46 3.41 2.61
CA VAL A 79 10.54 3.05 1.53
C VAL A 79 11.31 2.32 0.44
N GLN A 80 10.75 1.26 -0.09
CA GLN A 80 11.31 0.53 -1.23
C GLN A 80 10.20 0.05 -2.17
N MET A 81 10.53 -0.12 -3.44
CA MET A 81 9.60 -0.69 -4.41
C MET A 81 9.70 -2.21 -4.43
N LEU A 82 8.55 -2.88 -4.46
CA LEU A 82 8.43 -4.30 -4.79
C LEU A 82 7.69 -4.44 -6.11
N LEU A 83 8.13 -5.34 -6.98
CA LEU A 83 7.41 -5.70 -8.20
C LEU A 83 6.42 -6.85 -7.93
N SER A 84 5.44 -6.99 -8.82
CA SER A 84 4.54 -8.15 -8.82
C SER A 84 5.34 -9.46 -8.79
N GLY A 85 4.91 -10.38 -7.93
CA GLY A 85 5.62 -11.63 -7.62
C GLY A 85 6.68 -11.51 -6.50
N GLN A 86 6.99 -10.30 -6.02
CA GLN A 86 7.84 -10.06 -4.85
C GLN A 86 7.05 -9.70 -3.59
N PHE A 87 5.73 -9.57 -3.69
CA PHE A 87 4.88 -9.28 -2.55
C PHE A 87 4.91 -10.46 -1.58
N PRO A 88 5.21 -10.23 -0.29
CA PRO A 88 5.22 -11.31 0.71
C PRO A 88 3.82 -11.65 1.24
N HIS A 89 2.79 -10.91 0.80
CA HIS A 89 1.39 -11.06 1.16
C HIS A 89 0.54 -11.26 -0.08
N ASP A 90 -0.60 -11.92 0.10
CA ASP A 90 -1.58 -12.09 -0.97
C ASP A 90 -2.17 -10.74 -1.36
N VAL A 91 -2.68 -10.66 -2.59
CA VAL A 91 -3.46 -9.52 -3.07
C VAL A 91 -4.92 -9.95 -3.18
N ALA A 92 -5.84 -9.07 -2.81
CA ALA A 92 -7.26 -9.29 -3.01
C ALA A 92 -7.57 -9.60 -4.48
N GLU A 93 -8.49 -10.54 -4.72
CA GLU A 93 -8.87 -10.95 -6.07
C GLU A 93 -9.37 -9.76 -6.89
N GLY A 94 -9.00 -9.72 -8.19
CA GLY A 94 -9.45 -8.70 -9.13
C GLY A 94 -8.63 -7.41 -9.14
N SER A 95 -7.60 -7.27 -8.28
CA SER A 95 -6.86 -6.01 -8.14
C SER A 95 -5.34 -6.15 -8.01
N PRO A 96 -4.64 -6.97 -8.83
CA PRO A 96 -3.20 -7.13 -8.71
C PRO A 96 -2.45 -5.86 -9.16
N PRO A 97 -1.70 -5.18 -8.28
CA PRO A 97 -0.85 -4.08 -8.70
C PRO A 97 0.41 -4.62 -9.39
N LEU A 98 0.97 -3.84 -10.33
CA LEU A 98 2.24 -4.19 -10.98
C LEU A 98 3.45 -4.00 -10.05
N PHE A 99 3.32 -3.09 -9.09
CA PHE A 99 4.32 -2.78 -8.09
C PHE A 99 3.64 -2.25 -6.82
N ALA A 100 4.36 -2.25 -5.70
CA ALA A 100 3.93 -1.62 -4.46
C ALA A 100 5.11 -0.91 -3.82
N TRP A 101 4.85 0.24 -3.21
CA TRP A 101 5.76 0.85 -2.24
C TRP A 101 5.57 0.16 -0.90
N HIS A 102 6.64 -0.42 -0.38
CA HIS A 102 6.69 -1.08 0.90
C HIS A 102 7.43 -0.19 1.89
N LEU A 103 6.81 0.08 3.03
CA LEU A 103 7.37 0.86 4.12
C LEU A 103 7.84 -0.05 5.24
N GLN A 104 9.02 0.24 5.79
CA GLN A 104 9.59 -0.45 6.94
C GLN A 104 9.97 0.53 8.04
N PRO A 105 9.74 0.24 9.33
CA PRO A 105 9.25 -1.05 9.85
C PRO A 105 7.78 -1.29 9.51
N ALA A 106 7.40 -2.56 9.40
CA ALA A 106 6.00 -2.95 9.20
C ALA A 106 5.19 -2.75 10.48
N GLY A 107 3.89 -2.50 10.36
CA GLY A 107 2.95 -2.21 11.43
C GLY A 107 2.78 -0.72 11.73
N ILE A 108 3.03 0.17 10.76
CA ILE A 108 2.75 1.60 10.93
C ILE A 108 1.24 1.81 10.73
N GLU A 109 0.50 1.88 11.82
CA GLU A 109 -0.94 2.14 11.80
C GLU A 109 -1.21 3.60 11.45
N VAL A 110 -2.28 3.84 10.69
CA VAL A 110 -2.74 5.17 10.31
C VAL A 110 -4.21 5.35 10.63
N SER A 111 -4.58 6.56 11.06
CA SER A 111 -5.96 6.97 11.30
C SER A 111 -6.13 8.43 10.93
N GLY A 112 -7.31 8.81 10.45
CA GLY A 112 -7.56 10.14 9.88
C GLY A 112 -7.26 10.20 8.38
N ASP A 113 -7.30 11.41 7.84
CA ASP A 113 -7.30 11.60 6.39
C ASP A 113 -5.87 11.58 5.83
N VAL A 114 -5.68 10.78 4.78
CA VAL A 114 -4.41 10.66 4.07
C VAL A 114 -4.64 10.99 2.61
N SER A 115 -3.79 11.84 2.03
CA SER A 115 -3.68 11.95 0.57
C SER A 115 -2.41 11.30 0.07
N LEU A 116 -2.50 10.65 -1.09
CA LEU A 116 -1.43 9.87 -1.69
C LEU A 116 -1.14 10.40 -3.09
N THR A 117 0.13 10.60 -3.40
CA THR A 117 0.58 10.76 -4.79
C THR A 117 1.70 9.76 -5.08
N ILE A 118 1.54 8.99 -6.15
CA ILE A 118 2.55 8.02 -6.61
C ILE A 118 3.10 8.49 -7.95
N ASN A 119 4.40 8.75 -8.05
CA ASN A 119 5.04 8.85 -9.36
C ASN A 119 5.21 7.43 -9.89
N ILE A 120 4.59 7.17 -11.04
CA ILE A 120 4.60 5.86 -11.67
C ILE A 120 6.05 5.57 -12.09
N PRO A 121 6.65 4.44 -11.67
CA PRO A 121 8.01 4.09 -12.03
C PRO A 121 8.07 3.60 -13.48
N SER A 122 9.20 3.81 -14.16
CA SER A 122 9.44 3.10 -15.43
C SER A 122 9.64 1.61 -15.14
N LEU A 123 8.92 0.74 -15.84
CA LEU A 123 9.09 -0.70 -15.76
C LEU A 123 9.85 -1.17 -17.01
N ASN A 124 10.97 -1.88 -16.81
CA ASN A 124 11.89 -2.28 -17.89
C ASN A 124 12.34 -1.09 -18.76
N GLY A 125 12.55 0.07 -18.14
CA GLY A 125 12.96 1.30 -18.83
C GLY A 125 11.86 1.99 -19.65
N SER A 126 10.60 1.57 -19.50
CA SER A 126 9.47 2.08 -20.29
C SER A 126 8.27 2.50 -19.43
N TYR A 127 7.50 3.46 -19.95
CA TYR A 127 6.21 3.89 -19.42
C TYR A 127 5.03 3.38 -20.26
N ALA A 128 5.24 2.38 -21.14
CA ALA A 128 4.18 1.83 -21.99
C ALA A 128 3.01 1.19 -21.21
N HIS A 129 3.23 0.90 -19.91
CA HIS A 129 2.21 0.37 -19.01
C HIS A 129 1.35 1.46 -18.35
N VAL A 130 1.68 2.74 -18.57
CA VAL A 130 0.94 3.88 -18.00
C VAL A 130 -0.25 4.20 -18.90
N PRO A 131 -1.49 4.12 -18.40
CA PRO A 131 -2.67 4.56 -19.14
C PRO A 131 -2.66 6.07 -19.46
N PRO A 132 -3.55 6.53 -20.35
CA PRO A 132 -3.72 7.96 -20.61
C PRO A 132 -4.17 8.76 -19.36
N ASP A 133 -3.90 10.06 -19.38
CA ASP A 133 -4.36 11.01 -18.36
C ASP A 133 -5.89 10.96 -18.19
N GLY A 134 -6.35 11.17 -16.96
CA GLY A 134 -7.75 11.06 -16.56
C GLY A 134 -8.22 9.62 -16.31
N THR A 135 -7.39 8.61 -16.56
CA THR A 135 -7.74 7.22 -16.22
C THR A 135 -7.85 7.05 -14.71
N ARG A 136 -8.96 6.50 -14.22
CA ARG A 136 -9.12 6.14 -12.82
C ARG A 136 -8.42 4.82 -12.53
N VAL A 137 -7.83 4.73 -11.36
CA VAL A 137 -7.15 3.56 -10.85
C VAL A 137 -7.62 3.25 -9.45
N LEU A 138 -7.53 1.98 -9.08
CA LEU A 138 -7.83 1.55 -7.73
C LEU A 138 -6.58 1.73 -6.87
N LEU A 139 -6.66 2.52 -5.80
CA LEU A 139 -5.60 2.58 -4.81
C LEU A 139 -5.68 1.37 -3.89
N ILE A 140 -4.52 0.82 -3.59
CA ILE A 140 -4.34 -0.41 -2.81
C ILE A 140 -3.53 -0.09 -1.56
N GLY A 141 -4.03 -0.54 -0.41
CA GLY A 141 -3.38 -0.46 0.88
C GLY A 141 -3.15 -1.85 1.49
N PHE A 142 -2.74 -1.88 2.76
CA PHE A 142 -2.57 -3.12 3.51
C PHE A 142 -3.59 -3.26 4.64
N ASP A 143 -4.24 -4.42 4.72
CA ASP A 143 -5.05 -4.80 5.87
C ASP A 143 -4.21 -5.67 6.83
N PRO A 144 -3.84 -5.16 8.02
CA PRO A 144 -3.02 -5.90 8.97
C PRO A 144 -3.74 -7.09 9.61
N GLN A 145 -5.08 -7.09 9.64
CA GLN A 145 -5.86 -8.21 10.18
C GLN A 145 -5.90 -9.37 9.19
N LEU A 146 -6.14 -9.07 7.91
CA LEU A 146 -6.18 -10.07 6.84
C LEU A 146 -4.78 -10.45 6.33
N LYS A 147 -3.76 -9.64 6.62
CA LYS A 147 -2.41 -9.74 6.06
C LYS A 147 -2.41 -9.79 4.54
N GLN A 148 -3.19 -8.89 3.93
CA GLN A 148 -3.46 -8.86 2.50
C GLN A 148 -3.40 -7.43 1.97
N LEU A 149 -2.98 -7.29 0.71
CA LEU A 149 -3.16 -6.05 -0.04
C LEU A 149 -4.62 -5.95 -0.49
N VAL A 150 -5.28 -4.85 -0.14
CA VAL A 150 -6.72 -4.65 -0.35
C VAL A 150 -7.02 -3.28 -0.95
N PRO A 151 -8.17 -3.09 -1.61
CA PRO A 151 -8.66 -1.77 -1.99
C PRO A 151 -8.66 -0.79 -0.82
N ALA A 152 -8.16 0.42 -1.06
CA ALA A 152 -8.13 1.51 -0.10
C ALA A 152 -8.89 2.75 -0.61
N GLY A 153 -9.08 2.92 -1.92
CA GLY A 153 -9.81 4.05 -2.49
C GLY A 153 -9.58 4.17 -3.99
N ALA A 154 -9.84 5.34 -4.56
CA ALA A 154 -9.61 5.63 -5.98
C ALA A 154 -8.46 6.62 -6.17
N GLY A 155 -7.91 6.64 -7.38
CA GLY A 155 -6.98 7.66 -7.81
C GLY A 155 -7.15 7.96 -9.29
N VAL A 156 -6.58 9.09 -9.73
CA VAL A 156 -6.60 9.53 -11.13
C VAL A 156 -5.17 9.70 -11.63
N ILE A 157 -4.92 9.22 -12.84
CA ILE A 157 -3.66 9.43 -13.54
C ILE A 157 -3.62 10.85 -14.11
N ASP A 158 -2.58 11.60 -13.77
CA ASP A 158 -2.23 12.88 -14.39
C ASP A 158 -0.74 12.84 -14.79
N GLY A 159 -0.48 12.72 -16.08
CA GLY A 159 0.83 12.50 -16.66
C GLY A 159 1.46 11.17 -16.23
N ARG A 160 2.38 11.25 -15.26
CA ARG A 160 3.07 10.08 -14.69
C ARG A 160 2.85 9.99 -13.19
N GLN A 161 1.77 10.59 -12.70
CA GLN A 161 1.43 10.61 -11.31
C GLN A 161 0.04 10.01 -11.14
N VAL A 162 -0.14 9.22 -10.09
CA VAL A 162 -1.46 8.86 -9.59
C VAL A 162 -1.72 9.74 -8.38
N HIS A 163 -2.81 10.50 -8.39
CA HIS A 163 -3.28 11.26 -7.24
C HIS A 163 -4.49 10.56 -6.65
N SER A 164 -4.53 10.39 -5.33
CA SER A 164 -5.74 9.91 -4.64
C SER A 164 -6.91 10.84 -4.91
N SER A 165 -8.06 10.24 -5.19
CA SER A 165 -9.34 10.91 -5.44
C SER A 165 -10.41 10.34 -4.51
N GLY A 166 -11.18 11.21 -3.87
CA GLY A 166 -12.12 10.83 -2.82
C GLY A 166 -11.43 10.41 -1.51
N GLU A 167 -12.17 9.67 -0.68
CA GLU A 167 -11.66 9.15 0.59
C GLU A 167 -10.64 8.03 0.35
N LEU A 168 -9.59 7.99 1.16
CA LEU A 168 -8.58 6.94 1.17
C LEU A 168 -8.59 6.22 2.52
N VAL A 169 -9.18 5.02 2.54
CA VAL A 169 -9.36 4.21 3.74
C VAL A 169 -8.14 3.32 3.97
N LEU A 170 -7.11 3.88 4.60
CA LEU A 170 -5.91 3.14 5.01
C LEU A 170 -5.98 2.72 6.48
N LYS A 171 -5.57 1.48 6.75
CA LYS A 171 -5.35 0.97 8.12
C LYS A 171 -3.87 0.96 8.50
N SER A 172 -3.00 0.84 7.50
CA SER A 172 -1.56 0.75 7.64
C SER A 172 -0.87 1.42 6.45
N LEU A 173 0.32 1.98 6.70
CA LEU A 173 1.21 2.48 5.65
C LEU A 173 2.16 1.41 5.09
N ASP A 174 2.08 0.15 5.53
CA ASP A 174 3.05 -0.88 5.17
C ASP A 174 3.17 -1.10 3.66
N TYR A 175 2.05 -1.05 2.93
CA TYR A 175 2.03 -1.16 1.48
C TYR A 175 1.12 -0.11 0.86
N LEU A 176 1.62 0.56 -0.17
CA LEU A 176 0.87 1.55 -0.96
C LEU A 176 1.10 1.27 -2.44
N ALA A 177 0.02 1.06 -3.18
CA ALA A 177 0.09 0.74 -4.59
C ALA A 177 -1.15 1.25 -5.33
N TYR A 178 -1.18 1.04 -6.64
CA TYR A 178 -2.40 1.14 -7.42
C TYR A 178 -2.52 -0.02 -8.39
N ALA A 179 -3.75 -0.36 -8.75
CA ALA A 179 -4.09 -1.34 -9.77
C ALA A 179 -4.93 -0.68 -10.87
N LEU A 180 -4.77 -1.17 -12.09
CA LEU A 180 -5.62 -0.76 -13.20
C LEU A 180 -6.96 -1.49 -13.09
N VAL A 181 -8.05 -0.76 -13.25
CA VAL A 181 -9.39 -1.32 -13.44
C VAL A 181 -9.87 -0.96 -14.84
N VAL A 182 -10.64 -1.84 -15.48
CA VAL A 182 -11.03 -1.69 -16.88
C VAL A 182 -12.53 -1.87 -17.05
N GLY A 183 -13.08 -1.30 -18.13
CA GLY A 183 -14.50 -1.43 -18.45
C GLY A 183 -15.40 -0.81 -17.38
N ASP A 184 -16.47 -1.52 -17.03
CA ASP A 184 -17.56 -0.99 -16.20
C ASP A 184 -17.11 -0.74 -14.74
N GLN A 185 -15.97 -1.29 -14.32
CA GLN A 185 -15.36 -0.98 -13.03
C GLN A 185 -14.93 0.49 -12.88
N GLN A 186 -14.77 1.22 -13.99
CA GLN A 186 -14.47 2.65 -13.97
C GLN A 186 -15.63 3.48 -13.40
N GLU A 187 -16.88 3.03 -13.58
CA GLU A 187 -18.06 3.69 -13.02
C GLU A 187 -18.08 3.55 -11.50
N ALA A 188 -17.79 2.36 -10.98
CA ALA A 188 -17.65 2.14 -9.53
C ALA A 188 -16.60 3.06 -8.88
N LEU A 189 -15.47 3.33 -9.55
CA LEU A 189 -14.49 4.30 -9.05
C LEU A 189 -15.01 5.74 -9.11
N ALA A 190 -15.77 6.11 -10.14
CA ALA A 190 -16.37 7.44 -10.24
C ALA A 190 -17.40 7.68 -9.11
N ASP A 191 -18.24 6.69 -8.81
CA ASP A 191 -19.23 6.76 -7.73
C ASP A 191 -18.56 6.84 -6.35
N TRP A 192 -17.44 6.13 -6.15
CA TRP A 192 -16.61 6.26 -4.94
C TRP A 192 -16.07 7.68 -4.79
N GLU A 193 -15.50 8.26 -5.85
CA GLU A 193 -14.97 9.62 -5.85
C GLU A 193 -16.05 10.68 -5.58
N ALA A 194 -17.27 10.44 -6.08
CA ALA A 194 -18.42 11.31 -5.89
C ALA A 194 -19.03 11.19 -4.47
N GLY A 195 -18.61 10.22 -3.68
CA GLY A 195 -19.17 9.95 -2.35
C GLY A 195 -20.54 9.29 -2.38
N GLU A 196 -20.90 8.65 -3.50
CA GLU A 196 -22.17 7.91 -3.65
C GLU A 196 -22.12 6.55 -2.95
N MET A 197 -20.92 6.02 -2.72
CA MET A 197 -20.67 4.82 -1.93
C MET A 197 -20.42 5.16 -0.47
N GLN A 198 -21.03 4.38 0.43
CA GLN A 198 -20.96 4.64 1.87
C GLN A 198 -19.79 3.94 2.57
N SER A 199 -19.10 3.02 1.89
CA SER A 199 -17.99 2.28 2.48
C SER A 199 -17.07 1.66 1.44
N ILE A 200 -15.79 1.48 1.81
CA ILE A 200 -14.81 0.80 0.95
C ILE A 200 -15.21 -0.64 0.60
N ASN A 201 -15.98 -1.30 1.47
CA ASN A 201 -16.52 -2.64 1.23
C ASN A 201 -17.59 -2.66 0.14
N GLN A 202 -18.32 -1.56 -0.05
CA GLN A 202 -19.25 -1.41 -1.16
C GLN A 202 -18.47 -1.29 -2.47
N LEU A 203 -17.46 -0.42 -2.52
CA LEU A 203 -16.57 -0.31 -3.68
C LEU A 203 -15.97 -1.66 -4.07
N PHE A 204 -15.41 -2.38 -3.09
CA PHE A 204 -14.79 -3.67 -3.37
C PHE A 204 -15.77 -4.70 -3.96
N ARG A 205 -17.03 -4.67 -3.54
CA ARG A 205 -18.06 -5.57 -4.07
C ARG A 205 -18.41 -5.25 -5.52
N GLU A 206 -18.64 -3.97 -5.84
CA GLU A 206 -18.94 -3.53 -7.20
C GLU A 206 -17.80 -3.92 -8.16
N LEU A 207 -16.55 -3.80 -7.71
CA LEU A 207 -15.39 -4.23 -8.49
C LEU A 207 -15.34 -5.75 -8.74
N GLN A 208 -16.00 -6.57 -7.92
CA GLN A 208 -16.05 -8.02 -8.09
C GLN A 208 -17.24 -8.51 -8.92
N GLU A 209 -18.34 -7.77 -8.92
CA GLU A 209 -19.60 -8.15 -9.61
C GLU A 209 -19.54 -7.90 -11.12
N VAL A 210 -18.70 -6.97 -11.58
CA VAL A 210 -18.43 -6.72 -13.00
C VAL A 210 -17.48 -7.80 -13.54
N ARG A 211 -18.03 -8.83 -14.20
CA ARG A 211 -17.30 -9.88 -14.93
C ARG A 211 -17.77 -10.03 -16.36
#